data_AF-A0A6A5APG6-F1
#
_entry.id   AF-A0A6A5APG6-F1
#
_cell.length_a   1.000
_cell.length_b   1.000
_cell.length_c   1.000
_cell.angle_alpha   90.00
_cell.angle_beta   90.00
_cell.angle_gamma   90.00
#
_symmetry.space_group_name_H-M   'P 1'
#
loop_
_entity.id
_entity.type
_entity.pdbx_description
1 polymer ?
#
loop_
_entity_poly.entity_id
_entity_poly.type
_entity_poly.pdbx_seq_one_letter_code
_entity_poly.pdbx_strand_id
1 'polypeptide(L)'
;MTSPWVTSVPLGVFWCGYLYMPPVLYLYITHMHHSPIKYCQPYLMASTGLCCTVYCLATPLIHILGSTWPSPLFIMCGYVVPIYACTSYVLSAAAMVVMFKITDLVVNHSHFTPRHVNQLAFYRWLLYPKVQLPSMGCIGFVSTLPCLVAVVISADLTTLEMQQSSYNSILWISMAAVAILGSVVGIGLSKHMPPYMDNLGLRRTYQRTYRTSIVFVLVSLLHGGLEWILSVPLGREFHVRNLIYTLAMQYVFFFNIAAPLRHLALSSQAMTSVVTTTSKAASRMKELEQYLRSNHGLPTFMTFCQRDFRTEELRAWQLVEQFKQRLVSARKLLTTCLVPQCALACPTSVKWGPTYVTRLESWLRRDEDIVG
;
A
#
# COMPACT_ATOMS: atom_id res chain seq x y z
N MET A 1 9.82 -33.24 -32.75
CA MET A 1 10.69 -32.05 -32.91
C MET A 1 9.81 -30.82 -33.00
N THR A 2 9.37 -30.30 -31.87
CA THR A 2 8.70 -29.00 -31.78
C THR A 2 9.78 -27.92 -31.85
N SER A 3 9.60 -26.93 -32.73
CA SER A 3 10.53 -25.79 -32.82
C SER A 3 10.63 -25.11 -31.44
N PRO A 4 11.84 -24.76 -30.94
CA PRO A 4 12.05 -24.13 -29.64
C PRO A 4 11.26 -22.81 -29.47
N TRP A 5 10.81 -22.23 -30.58
CA TRP A 5 9.94 -21.06 -30.59
C TRP A 5 8.52 -21.36 -30.08
N VAL A 6 7.96 -22.54 -30.39
CA VAL A 6 6.59 -22.93 -30.04
C VAL A 6 6.45 -23.14 -28.52
N THR A 7 7.48 -23.68 -27.89
CA THR A 7 7.53 -23.91 -26.43
C THR A 7 7.62 -22.62 -25.62
N SER A 8 8.17 -21.54 -26.20
CA SER A 8 8.32 -20.24 -25.54
C SER A 8 7.14 -19.27 -25.79
N VAL A 9 6.19 -19.62 -26.67
CA VAL A 9 5.01 -18.77 -26.98
C VAL A 9 4.23 -18.34 -25.73
N PRO A 10 3.87 -19.25 -24.79
CA PRO A 10 3.11 -18.84 -23.60
C PRO A 10 3.86 -17.79 -22.78
N LEU A 11 5.17 -18.01 -22.57
CA LEU A 11 6.02 -17.10 -21.82
C LEU A 11 6.14 -15.73 -22.49
N GLY A 12 6.22 -15.68 -23.82
CA GLY A 12 6.21 -14.44 -24.60
C GLY A 12 4.89 -13.67 -24.48
N VAL A 13 3.74 -14.35 -24.48
CA VAL A 13 2.42 -13.74 -24.30
C VAL A 13 2.30 -13.11 -22.91
N PHE A 14 2.71 -13.83 -21.87
CA PHE A 14 2.74 -13.28 -20.50
C PHE A 14 3.70 -12.10 -20.37
N TRP A 15 4.87 -12.16 -21.02
CA TRP A 15 5.84 -11.07 -21.03
C TRP A 15 5.27 -9.79 -21.66
N CYS A 16 4.55 -9.90 -22.78
CA CYS A 16 3.84 -8.76 -23.37
C CYS A 16 2.82 -8.17 -22.37
N GLY A 17 2.15 -9.05 -21.61
CA GLY A 17 1.27 -8.68 -20.52
C GLY A 17 1.95 -7.94 -19.38
N TYR A 18 3.27 -8.01 -19.20
CA TYR A 18 4.00 -7.30 -18.14
C TYR A 18 4.48 -5.90 -18.54
N LEU A 19 4.37 -5.52 -19.82
CA LEU A 19 4.82 -4.21 -20.33
C LEU A 19 4.07 -3.01 -19.74
N TYR A 20 2.90 -3.22 -19.11
CA TYR A 20 2.19 -2.15 -18.40
C TYR A 20 2.81 -1.80 -17.04
N MET A 21 3.66 -2.67 -16.46
CA MET A 21 4.15 -2.48 -15.09
C MET A 21 5.03 -1.22 -14.96
N PRO A 22 6.00 -0.92 -15.86
CA PRO A 22 6.79 0.31 -15.79
C PRO A 22 5.96 1.61 -15.83
N PRO A 23 5.03 1.83 -16.80
CA PRO A 23 4.23 3.05 -16.80
C PRO A 23 3.31 3.16 -15.59
N VAL A 24 2.73 2.05 -15.10
CA VAL A 24 1.91 2.06 -13.87
C VAL A 24 2.76 2.41 -12.64
N LEU A 25 3.98 1.88 -12.54
CA LEU A 25 4.89 2.21 -11.45
C LEU A 25 5.31 3.68 -11.49
N TYR A 26 5.58 4.22 -12.68
CA TYR A 26 5.85 5.64 -12.87
C TYR A 26 4.67 6.53 -12.41
N LEU A 27 3.45 6.17 -12.79
CA LEU A 27 2.24 6.86 -12.33
C LEU A 27 2.05 6.75 -10.81
N TYR A 28 2.37 5.60 -10.21
CA TYR A 28 2.31 5.42 -8.77
C TYR A 28 3.31 6.33 -8.03
N ILE A 29 4.56 6.40 -8.50
CA ILE A 29 5.60 7.25 -7.90
C ILE A 29 5.21 8.73 -8.02
N THR A 30 4.75 9.18 -9.18
CA THR A 30 4.33 10.58 -9.38
C THR A 30 3.15 10.97 -8.49
N HIS A 31 2.25 10.04 -8.19
CA HIS A 31 1.04 10.27 -7.37
C HIS A 31 1.18 9.79 -5.91
N MET A 32 2.39 9.52 -5.43
CA MET A 32 2.61 8.91 -4.11
C MET A 32 2.16 9.76 -2.92
N HIS A 33 1.97 11.06 -3.12
CA HIS A 33 1.55 12.00 -2.08
C HIS A 33 0.04 12.07 -1.87
N HIS A 34 -0.76 11.44 -2.74
CA HIS A 34 -2.21 11.41 -2.57
C HIS A 34 -2.61 10.55 -1.36
N SER A 35 -3.63 11.01 -0.63
CA SER A 35 -4.08 10.41 0.63
C SER A 35 -4.19 8.87 0.61
N PRO A 36 -4.85 8.20 -0.35
CA PRO A 36 -4.98 6.74 -0.32
C PRO A 36 -3.66 5.99 -0.55
N ILE A 37 -2.68 6.58 -1.25
CA ILE A 37 -1.36 5.96 -1.45
C ILE A 37 -0.44 6.26 -0.26
N LYS A 38 -0.51 7.46 0.31
CA LYS A 38 0.33 7.89 1.43
C LYS A 38 0.22 6.96 2.65
N TYR A 39 -0.97 6.43 2.93
CA TYR A 39 -1.19 5.48 4.03
C TYR A 39 -0.67 4.06 3.76
N CYS A 40 -0.17 3.76 2.56
CA CYS A 40 0.32 2.43 2.16
C CYS A 40 1.84 2.29 2.23
N GLN A 41 2.56 3.18 2.93
CA GLN A 41 4.04 3.23 2.96
C GLN A 41 4.63 3.32 1.53
N PRO A 42 4.45 4.45 0.84
CA PRO A 42 4.68 4.57 -0.60
C PRO A 42 6.09 4.18 -1.05
N TYR A 43 7.12 4.50 -0.26
CA TYR A 43 8.51 4.21 -0.60
C TYR A 43 8.83 2.71 -0.60
N LEU A 44 8.36 1.97 0.41
CA LEU A 44 8.57 0.52 0.49
C LEU A 44 7.75 -0.22 -0.57
N MET A 45 6.53 0.25 -0.84
CA MET A 45 5.69 -0.33 -1.88
C MET A 45 6.23 -0.03 -3.29
N ALA A 46 6.81 1.16 -3.52
CA ALA A 46 7.49 1.48 -4.76
C ALA A 46 8.74 0.61 -4.97
N SER A 47 9.51 0.36 -3.91
CA SER A 47 10.64 -0.60 -3.95
C SER A 47 10.17 -2.02 -4.29
N THR A 48 9.09 -2.48 -3.65
CA THR A 48 8.44 -3.77 -3.96
C THR A 48 8.05 -3.81 -5.44
N GLY A 49 7.37 -2.77 -5.92
CA GLY A 49 6.92 -2.63 -7.31
C GLY A 49 8.05 -2.64 -8.32
N LEU A 50 9.16 -1.95 -8.01
CA LEU A 50 10.36 -1.94 -8.84
C LEU A 50 10.95 -3.35 -8.95
N CYS A 51 11.13 -4.04 -7.82
CA CYS A 51 11.65 -5.40 -7.81
C CYS A 51 10.72 -6.37 -8.58
N CYS A 52 9.41 -6.29 -8.37
CA CYS A 52 8.44 -7.09 -9.13
C CYS A 52 8.50 -6.80 -10.63
N THR A 53 8.65 -5.53 -11.03
CA THR A 53 8.74 -5.12 -12.44
C THR A 53 10.02 -5.66 -13.09
N VAL A 54 11.16 -5.49 -12.43
CA VAL A 54 12.45 -6.02 -12.91
C VAL A 54 12.38 -7.53 -13.05
N TYR A 55 11.83 -8.24 -12.05
CA TYR A 55 11.67 -9.69 -12.11
C TYR A 55 10.77 -10.15 -13.27
N CYS A 56 9.59 -9.55 -13.41
CA CYS A 56 8.62 -9.96 -14.43
C CYS A 56 9.10 -9.65 -15.85
N LEU A 57 9.93 -8.62 -16.05
CA LEU A 57 10.47 -8.28 -17.37
C LEU A 57 11.76 -9.02 -17.70
N ALA A 58 12.69 -9.14 -16.74
CA ALA A 58 14.01 -9.72 -16.98
C ALA A 58 13.97 -11.25 -17.04
N THR A 59 13.27 -11.92 -16.11
CA THR A 59 13.33 -13.38 -15.99
C THR A 59 12.76 -14.12 -17.21
N PRO A 60 11.58 -13.76 -17.78
CA PRO A 60 11.11 -14.34 -19.03
C PRO A 60 12.08 -14.12 -20.20
N LEU A 61 12.68 -12.93 -20.28
CA LEU A 61 13.62 -12.57 -21.34
C LEU A 61 14.91 -13.41 -21.28
N ILE A 62 15.43 -13.64 -20.07
CA ILE A 62 16.58 -14.53 -19.83
C ILE A 62 16.24 -15.98 -20.21
N HIS A 63 15.03 -16.46 -19.94
CA HIS A 63 14.64 -17.82 -20.32
C HIS A 63 14.42 -18.01 -21.83
N ILE A 64 13.99 -16.98 -22.57
CA ILE A 64 13.74 -17.06 -24.01
C ILE A 64 15.02 -16.85 -24.81
N LEU A 65 15.80 -15.82 -24.48
CA LEU A 65 16.94 -15.36 -25.28
C LEU A 65 18.29 -15.66 -24.64
N GLY A 66 18.30 -15.95 -23.34
CA GLY A 66 19.50 -15.91 -22.52
C GLY A 66 20.25 -17.23 -22.38
N SER A 67 20.01 -18.24 -23.22
CA SER A 67 20.62 -19.58 -23.07
C SER A 67 22.15 -19.57 -23.00
N THR A 68 22.79 -18.62 -23.68
CA THR A 68 24.25 -18.41 -23.71
C THR A 68 24.74 -17.33 -22.75
N TRP A 69 23.84 -16.70 -21.99
CA TRP A 69 24.20 -15.61 -21.09
C TRP A 69 24.91 -16.15 -19.84
N PRO A 70 25.67 -15.29 -19.14
CA PRO A 70 26.28 -15.64 -17.86
C PRO A 70 25.25 -16.07 -16.81
N SER A 71 25.50 -17.17 -16.09
CA SER A 71 24.64 -17.62 -14.99
C SER A 71 24.42 -16.58 -13.88
N PRO A 72 25.35 -15.64 -13.56
CA PRO A 72 25.09 -14.64 -12.54
C PRO A 72 23.88 -13.76 -12.85
N LEU A 73 23.65 -13.43 -14.12
CA LEU A 73 22.48 -12.63 -14.52
C LEU A 73 21.17 -13.38 -14.24
N PHE A 74 21.15 -14.68 -14.51
CA PHE A 74 20.01 -15.55 -14.19
C PHE A 74 19.76 -15.61 -12.68
N ILE A 75 20.80 -15.75 -11.85
CA ILE A 75 20.64 -15.83 -10.40
C ILE A 75 20.19 -14.48 -9.81
N MET A 76 20.79 -13.39 -10.28
CA MET A 76 20.46 -12.04 -9.80
C MET A 76 19.01 -11.69 -10.13
N CYS A 77 18.60 -11.85 -11.39
CA CYS A 77 17.24 -11.53 -11.81
C CYS A 77 16.23 -12.56 -11.29
N GLY A 78 16.57 -13.85 -11.32
CA GLY A 78 15.67 -14.95 -11.01
C GLY A 78 15.44 -15.19 -9.52
N TYR A 79 16.39 -14.83 -8.65
CA TYR A 79 16.35 -15.16 -7.23
C TYR A 79 16.63 -13.99 -6.30
N VAL A 80 17.66 -13.17 -6.57
CA VAL A 80 18.00 -12.04 -5.70
C VAL A 80 16.90 -10.98 -5.73
N VAL A 81 16.51 -10.50 -6.91
CA VAL A 81 15.44 -9.49 -7.08
C VAL A 81 14.11 -9.89 -6.39
N PRO A 82 13.56 -11.11 -6.57
CA PRO A 82 12.32 -11.50 -5.91
C PRO A 82 12.45 -11.65 -4.38
N ILE A 83 13.64 -11.96 -3.83
CA ILE A 83 13.87 -11.88 -2.38
C ILE A 83 13.72 -10.44 -1.90
N TYR A 84 14.32 -9.47 -2.61
CA TYR A 84 14.15 -8.05 -2.29
C TYR A 84 12.70 -7.58 -2.41
N ALA A 85 11.93 -8.09 -3.37
CA ALA A 85 10.49 -7.84 -3.46
C ALA A 85 9.75 -8.37 -2.21
N CYS A 86 10.08 -9.59 -1.77
CA CYS A 86 9.47 -10.20 -0.58
C CYS A 86 9.83 -9.43 0.71
N THR A 87 11.11 -9.09 0.91
CA THR A 87 11.57 -8.38 2.11
C THR A 87 11.00 -6.97 2.20
N SER A 88 10.99 -6.23 1.09
CA SER A 88 10.38 -4.89 1.03
C SER A 88 8.87 -4.94 1.32
N TYR A 89 8.16 -5.96 0.80
CA TYR A 89 6.74 -6.13 1.05
C TYR A 89 6.43 -6.50 2.52
N VAL A 90 7.19 -7.42 3.13
CA VAL A 90 7.05 -7.76 4.55
C VAL A 90 7.36 -6.56 5.43
N LEU A 91 8.41 -5.80 5.11
CA LEU A 91 8.76 -4.58 5.83
C LEU A 91 7.67 -3.51 5.71
N SER A 92 7.01 -3.41 4.55
CA SER A 92 5.86 -2.51 4.38
C SER A 92 4.71 -2.88 5.32
N ALA A 93 4.41 -4.18 5.47
CA ALA A 93 3.39 -4.66 6.40
C ALA A 93 3.79 -4.39 7.86
N ALA A 94 5.07 -4.58 8.22
CA ALA A 94 5.58 -4.29 9.55
C ALA A 94 5.47 -2.79 9.87
N ALA A 95 5.87 -1.91 8.94
CA ALA A 95 5.73 -0.47 9.08
C ALA A 95 4.26 -0.04 9.27
N MET A 96 3.33 -0.69 8.59
CA MET A 96 1.91 -0.44 8.79
C MET A 96 1.43 -0.82 10.20
N VAL A 97 1.86 -1.97 10.72
CA VAL A 97 1.54 -2.36 12.12
C VAL A 97 2.09 -1.35 13.12
N VAL A 98 3.32 -0.88 12.90
CA VAL A 98 3.95 0.14 13.75
C VAL A 98 3.18 1.46 13.69
N MET A 99 2.76 1.89 12.50
CA MET A 99 1.90 3.08 12.35
C MET A 99 0.60 2.93 13.15
N PHE A 100 -0.06 1.77 13.09
CA PHE A 100 -1.26 1.52 13.91
C PHE A 100 -0.98 1.54 15.41
N LYS A 101 0.15 0.97 15.86
CA LYS A 101 0.55 1.00 17.27
C LYS A 101 0.82 2.42 17.77
N ILE A 102 1.41 3.27 16.92
CA ILE A 102 1.58 4.70 17.23
C ILE A 102 0.21 5.37 17.37
N THR A 103 -0.69 5.16 16.41
CA THR A 103 -2.03 5.74 16.45
C THR A 103 -2.78 5.31 17.72
N ASP A 104 -2.72 4.01 18.06
CA ASP A 104 -3.36 3.47 19.26
C ASP A 104 -2.78 4.06 20.56
N LEU A 105 -1.46 4.20 20.65
CA LEU A 105 -0.78 4.81 21.79
C LEU A 105 -1.12 6.29 21.97
N VAL A 106 -1.20 7.05 20.86
CA VAL A 106 -1.50 8.48 20.90
C VAL A 106 -2.97 8.75 21.20
N VAL A 107 -3.88 7.87 20.78
CA VAL A 107 -5.32 8.04 20.97
C VAL A 107 -5.79 7.56 22.34
N ASN A 108 -5.26 6.44 22.85
CA ASN A 108 -5.74 5.85 24.11
C ASN A 108 -5.17 6.51 25.38
N HIS A 109 -4.08 7.28 25.28
CA HIS A 109 -3.43 7.86 26.45
C HIS A 109 -3.45 9.39 26.41
N SER A 110 -4.29 9.99 27.25
CA SER A 110 -4.31 11.43 27.51
C SER A 110 -3.13 11.89 28.39
N HIS A 111 -2.54 10.98 29.18
CA HIS A 111 -1.36 11.23 30.01
C HIS A 111 -0.18 10.35 29.56
N PHE A 112 0.86 10.97 29.01
CA PHE A 112 2.07 10.27 28.58
C PHE A 112 3.02 10.03 29.76
N THR A 113 3.27 8.77 30.09
CA THR A 113 4.36 8.40 31.00
C THR A 113 5.70 8.46 30.24
N PRO A 114 6.85 8.68 30.91
CA PRO A 114 8.16 8.72 30.26
C PRO A 114 8.49 7.43 29.48
N ARG A 115 7.96 6.28 29.91
CA ARG A 115 8.09 5.01 29.16
C ARG A 115 7.33 5.03 27.83
N HIS A 116 6.11 5.59 27.81
CA HIS A 116 5.33 5.71 26.57
C HIS A 116 5.97 6.69 25.58
N VAL A 117 6.60 7.77 26.07
CA VAL A 117 7.34 8.72 25.21
C VAL A 117 8.52 8.04 24.54
N ASN A 118 9.30 7.24 25.28
CA ASN A 118 10.42 6.49 24.71
C ASN A 118 9.97 5.44 23.68
N GLN A 119 8.87 4.71 23.95
CA GLN A 119 8.29 3.76 23.00
C GLN A 119 7.78 4.46 21.73
N LEU A 120 7.13 5.62 21.88
CA LEU A 120 6.67 6.42 20.75
C LEU A 120 7.83 6.97 19.92
N ALA A 121 8.90 7.43 20.57
CA ALA A 121 10.12 7.87 19.90
C ALA A 121 10.77 6.73 19.11
N PHE A 122 10.84 5.52 19.70
CA PHE A 122 11.35 4.33 19.03
C PHE A 122 10.50 3.92 17.82
N TYR A 123 9.17 3.89 17.95
CA TYR A 123 8.29 3.55 16.82
C TYR A 123 8.35 4.60 15.70
N ARG A 124 8.42 5.89 16.05
CA ARG A 124 8.63 6.95 15.06
C ARG A 124 9.98 6.80 14.37
N TRP A 125 11.03 6.46 15.12
CA TRP A 125 12.35 6.17 14.58
C TRP A 125 12.29 5.04 13.52
N LEU A 126 11.59 3.94 13.83
CA LEU A 126 11.39 2.80 12.93
C LEU A 126 10.62 3.14 11.65
N LEU A 127 9.81 4.21 11.66
CA LEU A 127 9.06 4.69 10.50
C LEU A 127 9.84 5.67 9.62
N TYR A 128 11.04 6.12 10.02
CA TYR A 128 11.81 7.02 9.16
C TYR A 128 12.29 6.28 7.91
N PRO A 129 12.10 6.85 6.69
CA PRO A 129 12.62 6.26 5.46
C PRO A 129 14.12 5.98 5.50
N LYS A 130 14.88 6.86 6.20
CA LYS A 130 16.32 6.71 6.42
C LYS A 130 16.70 5.46 7.22
N VAL A 131 15.78 4.86 7.96
CA VAL A 131 15.99 3.61 8.70
C VAL A 131 15.43 2.43 7.90
N GLN A 132 14.24 2.58 7.32
CA GLN A 132 13.55 1.51 6.60
C GLN A 132 14.31 1.02 5.35
N LEU A 133 14.87 1.93 4.55
CA LEU A 133 15.61 1.57 3.32
C LEU A 133 16.90 0.79 3.64
N PRO A 134 17.76 1.25 4.57
CA PRO A 134 18.90 0.44 5.03
C PRO A 134 18.49 -0.88 5.68
N SER A 135 17.43 -0.91 6.49
CA SER A 135 16.93 -2.16 7.08
C SER A 135 16.48 -3.17 6.02
N MET A 136 15.79 -2.71 4.97
CA MET A 136 15.45 -3.53 3.80
C MET A 136 16.71 -4.07 3.12
N GLY A 137 17.73 -3.22 2.92
CA GLY A 137 19.02 -3.62 2.37
C GLY A 137 19.73 -4.69 3.19
N CYS A 138 19.82 -4.51 4.51
CA CYS A 138 20.47 -5.45 5.41
C CYS A 138 19.73 -6.80 5.48
N ILE A 139 18.41 -6.78 5.67
CA ILE A 139 17.59 -8.00 5.72
C ILE A 139 17.62 -8.71 4.37
N GLY A 140 17.52 -7.95 3.28
CA GLY A 140 17.66 -8.44 1.91
C GLY A 140 18.99 -9.13 1.68
N PHE A 141 20.10 -8.46 2.01
CA PHE A 141 21.45 -9.00 1.87
C PHE A 141 21.63 -10.32 2.61
N VAL A 142 21.26 -10.38 3.89
CA VAL A 142 21.32 -11.60 4.71
C VAL A 142 20.47 -12.72 4.09
N SER A 143 19.27 -12.40 3.61
CA SER A 143 18.36 -13.38 2.97
C SER A 143 18.88 -13.87 1.62
N THR A 144 19.65 -13.04 0.91
CA THR A 144 20.23 -13.37 -0.41
C THR A 144 21.61 -14.00 -0.34
N LEU A 145 22.23 -14.10 0.85
CA LEU A 145 23.58 -14.62 1.02
C LEU A 145 23.78 -16.02 0.37
N PRO A 146 22.85 -16.99 0.50
CA PRO A 146 23.00 -18.28 -0.19
C PRO A 146 23.01 -18.14 -1.72
N CYS A 147 22.25 -17.20 -2.27
CA CYS A 147 22.23 -16.92 -3.71
C CYS A 147 23.54 -16.27 -4.17
N LEU A 148 24.12 -15.37 -3.37
CA LEU A 148 25.41 -14.73 -3.68
C LEU A 148 26.56 -15.74 -3.69
N VAL A 149 26.55 -16.69 -2.74
CA VAL A 149 27.51 -17.81 -2.76
C VAL A 149 27.34 -18.65 -4.03
N ALA A 150 26.09 -18.94 -4.42
CA ALA A 150 25.82 -19.65 -5.67
C ALA A 150 26.31 -18.89 -6.90
N VAL A 151 26.20 -17.55 -6.95
CA VAL A 151 26.76 -16.73 -8.03
C VAL A 151 28.27 -16.93 -8.19
N VAL A 152 29.01 -16.92 -7.08
CA VAL A 152 30.47 -17.08 -7.12
C VAL A 152 30.85 -18.49 -7.59
N ILE A 153 30.16 -19.52 -7.12
CA ILE A 153 30.44 -20.91 -7.48
C ILE A 153 30.07 -21.22 -8.93
N SER A 154 29.04 -20.56 -9.48
CA SER A 154 28.53 -20.83 -10.83
C SER A 154 29.00 -19.83 -11.88
N ALA A 155 29.96 -18.96 -11.56
CA ALA A 155 30.35 -17.82 -12.40
C ALA A 155 30.73 -18.21 -13.84
N ASP A 156 31.36 -19.38 -14.02
CA ASP A 156 31.81 -19.88 -15.33
C ASP A 156 30.72 -20.60 -16.13
N LEU A 157 29.55 -20.85 -15.53
CA LEU A 157 28.45 -21.57 -16.18
C LEU A 157 27.60 -20.63 -17.03
N THR A 158 27.06 -21.18 -18.12
CA THR A 158 25.97 -20.56 -18.89
C THR A 158 24.63 -20.73 -18.18
N THR A 159 23.63 -19.91 -18.54
CA THR A 159 22.28 -20.06 -17.96
C THR A 159 21.66 -21.43 -18.23
N LEU A 160 21.94 -22.02 -19.40
CA LEU A 160 21.42 -23.35 -19.77
C LEU A 160 21.97 -24.44 -18.85
N GLU A 161 23.30 -24.44 -18.66
CA GLU A 161 23.97 -25.38 -17.75
C GLU A 161 23.50 -25.19 -16.31
N MET A 162 23.34 -23.93 -15.88
CA MET A 162 22.80 -23.61 -14.57
C MET A 162 21.36 -24.13 -14.39
N GLN A 163 20.50 -23.97 -15.40
CA GLN A 163 19.11 -24.42 -15.36
C GLN A 163 19.00 -25.95 -15.34
N GLN A 164 19.97 -26.66 -15.92
CA GLN A 164 20.05 -28.12 -15.92
C GLN A 164 20.69 -28.68 -14.65
N SER A 165 21.52 -27.89 -13.97
CA SER A 165 22.23 -28.28 -12.76
C SER A 165 21.33 -28.45 -11.52
N SER A 166 21.77 -29.29 -10.59
CA SER A 166 21.20 -29.43 -9.23
C SER A 166 21.17 -28.11 -8.46
N TYR A 167 22.07 -27.15 -8.76
CA TYR A 167 22.09 -25.84 -8.13
C TYR A 167 20.79 -25.05 -8.32
N ASN A 168 20.16 -25.15 -9.50
CA ASN A 168 18.87 -24.51 -9.77
C ASN A 168 17.74 -25.07 -8.88
N SER A 169 17.75 -26.37 -8.60
CA SER A 169 16.78 -26.99 -7.69
C SER A 169 16.99 -26.51 -6.25
N ILE A 170 18.24 -26.40 -5.80
CA ILE A 170 18.58 -25.88 -4.46
C ILE A 170 18.14 -24.42 -4.31
N LEU A 171 18.46 -23.56 -5.28
CA LEU A 171 18.05 -22.16 -5.29
C LEU A 171 16.53 -22.01 -5.29
N TRP A 172 15.83 -22.82 -6.09
CA TRP A 172 14.38 -22.83 -6.12
C TRP A 172 13.74 -23.23 -4.78
N ILE A 173 14.25 -24.29 -4.14
CA ILE A 173 13.77 -24.72 -2.80
C ILE A 173 14.02 -23.62 -1.77
N SER A 174 15.22 -23.01 -1.79
CA SER A 174 15.58 -21.91 -0.90
C SER A 174 14.63 -20.71 -1.05
N MET A 175 14.33 -20.32 -2.29
CA MET A 175 13.36 -19.26 -2.59
C MET A 175 11.96 -19.59 -2.11
N ALA A 176 11.49 -20.82 -2.33
CA ALA A 176 10.18 -21.25 -1.87
C ALA A 176 10.11 -21.17 -0.33
N ALA A 177 11.16 -21.59 0.37
CA ALA A 177 11.25 -21.48 1.83
C ALA A 177 11.19 -20.01 2.30
N VAL A 178 11.97 -19.12 1.69
CA VAL A 178 11.95 -17.67 2.00
C VAL A 178 10.58 -17.06 1.73
N ALA A 179 9.95 -17.40 0.60
CA ALA A 179 8.63 -16.90 0.24
C ALA A 179 7.52 -17.39 1.20
N ILE A 180 7.58 -18.65 1.64
CA ILE A 180 6.65 -19.19 2.64
C ILE A 180 6.88 -18.50 3.98
N LEU A 181 8.13 -18.41 4.46
CA LEU A 181 8.45 -17.77 5.73
C LEU A 181 8.00 -16.31 5.73
N GLY A 182 8.33 -15.55 4.68
CA GLY A 182 7.90 -14.16 4.52
C GLY A 182 6.38 -14.02 4.50
N SER A 183 5.66 -14.94 3.84
CA SER A 183 4.20 -14.92 3.79
C SER A 183 3.55 -15.26 5.14
N VAL A 184 4.11 -16.23 5.89
CA VAL A 184 3.64 -16.59 7.24
C VAL A 184 3.84 -15.43 8.20
N VAL A 185 5.03 -14.82 8.20
CA VAL A 185 5.33 -13.62 8.99
C VAL A 185 4.38 -12.49 8.60
N GLY A 186 4.17 -12.27 7.30
CA GLY A 186 3.25 -11.28 6.77
C GLY A 186 1.80 -11.47 7.22
N ILE A 187 1.30 -12.71 7.25
CA ILE A 187 -0.03 -13.04 7.80
C ILE A 187 -0.07 -12.74 9.29
N GLY A 188 0.97 -13.11 10.06
CA GLY A 188 1.09 -12.78 11.48
C GLY A 188 0.99 -11.27 11.73
N LEU A 189 1.79 -10.48 10.99
CA LEU A 189 1.75 -9.02 11.05
C LEU A 189 0.38 -8.46 10.68
N SER A 190 -0.26 -8.97 9.64
CA SER A 190 -1.60 -8.52 9.23
C SER A 190 -2.69 -8.78 10.28
N LYS A 191 -2.51 -9.75 11.19
CA LYS A 191 -3.44 -9.98 12.31
C LYS A 191 -3.33 -8.89 13.39
N HIS A 192 -2.17 -8.26 13.52
CA HIS A 192 -1.96 -7.13 14.42
C HIS A 192 -2.51 -5.80 13.87
N MET A 193 -3.03 -5.78 12.64
CA MET A 193 -3.72 -4.61 12.08
C MET A 193 -5.19 -4.56 12.57
N PRO A 194 -5.62 -3.49 13.24
CA PRO A 194 -6.98 -3.39 13.78
C PRO A 194 -8.04 -3.33 12.66
N PRO A 195 -9.17 -4.06 12.79
CA PRO A 195 -10.21 -4.12 11.75
C PRO A 195 -10.96 -2.80 11.53
N TYR A 196 -11.01 -1.91 12.53
CA TYR A 196 -11.83 -0.69 12.50
C TYR A 196 -11.16 0.52 11.83
N MET A 197 -9.88 0.41 11.43
CA MET A 197 -9.16 1.42 10.64
C MET A 197 -9.04 1.02 9.16
N ASP A 198 -9.69 -0.08 8.76
CA ASP A 198 -9.60 -0.64 7.41
C ASP A 198 -10.47 0.12 6.38
N ASN A 199 -10.49 1.46 6.43
CA ASN A 199 -11.27 2.31 5.52
C ASN A 199 -10.86 2.13 4.05
N LEU A 200 -9.65 1.63 3.79
CA LEU A 200 -9.10 1.35 2.47
C LEU A 200 -8.98 -0.16 2.17
N GLY A 201 -9.45 -1.05 3.06
CA GLY A 201 -9.33 -2.50 2.89
C GLY A 201 -7.89 -3.04 2.91
N LEU A 202 -6.93 -2.25 3.42
CA LEU A 202 -5.50 -2.56 3.45
C LEU A 202 -5.20 -3.90 4.13
N ARG A 203 -5.86 -4.19 5.26
CA ARG A 203 -5.65 -5.45 5.99
C ARG A 203 -6.06 -6.64 5.12
N ARG A 204 -7.23 -6.53 4.46
CA ARG A 204 -7.72 -7.56 3.55
C ARG A 204 -6.80 -7.72 2.34
N THR A 205 -6.26 -6.62 1.79
CA THR A 205 -5.32 -6.66 0.67
C THR A 205 -4.01 -7.38 1.04
N TYR A 206 -3.41 -7.07 2.19
CA TYR A 206 -2.22 -7.78 2.67
C TYR A 206 -2.49 -9.26 2.88
N GLN A 207 -3.58 -9.61 3.61
CA GLN A 207 -3.95 -11.00 3.85
C GLN A 207 -4.23 -11.78 2.57
N ARG A 208 -4.95 -11.17 1.65
CA ARG A 208 -5.25 -11.76 0.34
C ARG A 208 -3.97 -11.98 -0.44
N THR A 209 -3.07 -11.00 -0.48
CA THR A 209 -1.79 -11.12 -1.18
C THR A 209 -0.95 -12.24 -0.60
N TYR A 210 -0.72 -12.27 0.72
CA TYR A 210 0.07 -13.34 1.36
C TYR A 210 -0.53 -14.73 1.17
N ARG A 211 -1.86 -14.88 1.29
CA ARG A 211 -2.54 -16.17 1.04
C ARG A 211 -2.38 -16.61 -0.41
N THR A 212 -2.52 -15.69 -1.35
CA THR A 212 -2.38 -16.00 -2.79
C THR A 212 -0.93 -16.36 -3.12
N SER A 213 0.05 -15.64 -2.56
CA SER A 213 1.47 -15.97 -2.70
C SER A 213 1.79 -17.37 -2.18
N ILE A 214 1.24 -17.76 -1.01
CA ILE A 214 1.39 -19.13 -0.48
C ILE A 214 0.82 -20.15 -1.47
N VAL A 215 -0.37 -19.91 -2.00
CA VAL A 215 -0.99 -20.82 -2.99
C VAL A 215 -0.09 -20.99 -4.21
N PHE A 216 0.42 -19.90 -4.79
CA PHE A 216 1.34 -19.99 -5.94
C PHE A 216 2.63 -20.76 -5.61
N VAL A 217 3.23 -20.52 -4.43
CA VAL A 217 4.42 -21.25 -4.00
C VAL A 217 4.12 -22.73 -3.79
N LEU A 218 3.00 -23.07 -3.17
CA LEU A 218 2.58 -24.47 -2.98
C LEU A 218 2.31 -25.17 -4.31
N VAL A 219 1.65 -24.51 -5.26
CA VAL A 219 1.44 -25.05 -6.61
C VAL A 219 2.79 -25.27 -7.31
N SER A 220 3.75 -24.34 -7.17
CA SER A 220 5.09 -24.53 -7.70
C SER A 220 5.82 -25.70 -7.04
N LEU A 221 5.72 -25.86 -5.71
CA LEU A 221 6.34 -26.98 -4.96
C LEU A 221 5.72 -28.31 -5.36
N LEU A 222 4.40 -28.36 -5.51
CA LEU A 222 3.68 -29.54 -5.98
C LEU A 222 4.12 -29.93 -7.39
N HIS A 223 4.21 -28.96 -8.30
CA HIS A 223 4.69 -29.19 -9.67
C HIS A 223 6.11 -29.74 -9.68
N GLY A 224 7.06 -29.08 -9.01
CA GLY A 224 8.45 -29.52 -8.95
C GLY A 224 8.65 -30.85 -8.23
N GLY A 225 7.87 -31.10 -7.18
CA GLY A 225 7.88 -32.38 -6.47
C GLY A 225 7.32 -33.52 -7.32
N LEU A 226 6.27 -33.26 -8.11
CA LEU A 226 5.70 -34.25 -9.02
C LEU A 226 6.67 -34.60 -10.17
N GLU A 227 7.35 -33.60 -10.74
CA GLU A 227 8.42 -33.82 -11.72
C GLU A 227 9.56 -34.68 -11.13
N TRP A 228 9.93 -34.42 -9.87
CA TRP A 228 10.96 -35.20 -9.17
C TRP A 228 10.54 -36.65 -8.94
N ILE A 229 9.31 -36.88 -8.43
CA ILE A 229 8.82 -38.22 -8.08
C ILE A 229 8.61 -39.07 -9.34
N LEU A 230 8.02 -38.48 -10.39
CA LEU A 230 7.69 -39.22 -11.60
C LEU A 230 8.89 -39.38 -12.55
N SER A 231 9.98 -38.64 -12.33
CA SER A 231 11.14 -38.61 -13.25
C SER A 231 10.76 -38.27 -14.70
N VAL A 232 9.61 -37.63 -14.90
CA VAL A 232 9.09 -37.19 -16.20
C VAL A 232 9.11 -35.65 -16.21
N PRO A 233 9.63 -35.01 -17.27
CA PRO A 233 9.59 -33.56 -17.42
C PRO A 233 8.16 -33.09 -17.74
N LEU A 234 7.32 -32.98 -16.71
CA LEU A 234 5.95 -32.48 -16.80
C LEU A 234 5.96 -30.97 -17.09
N GLY A 235 6.15 -30.60 -18.34
CA GLY A 235 6.04 -29.19 -18.76
C GLY A 235 7.26 -28.32 -18.44
N ARG A 236 8.42 -28.91 -18.11
CA ARG A 236 9.71 -28.20 -18.05
C ARG A 236 10.01 -27.42 -19.34
N GLU A 237 9.57 -27.96 -20.49
CA GLU A 237 9.68 -27.34 -21.81
C GLU A 237 8.85 -26.05 -21.95
N PHE A 238 7.74 -25.92 -21.21
CA PHE A 238 6.84 -24.76 -21.26
C PHE A 238 7.15 -23.72 -20.16
N HIS A 239 8.26 -23.88 -19.44
CA HIS A 239 8.68 -22.98 -18.36
C HIS A 239 7.58 -22.72 -17.30
N VAL A 240 6.72 -23.71 -17.03
CA VAL A 240 5.52 -23.59 -16.16
C VAL A 240 5.85 -23.00 -14.79
N ARG A 241 6.98 -23.43 -14.19
CA ARG A 241 7.45 -22.89 -12.91
C ARG A 241 7.69 -21.39 -12.95
N ASN A 242 8.33 -20.89 -14.00
CA ASN A 242 8.60 -19.47 -14.16
C ASN A 242 7.32 -18.67 -14.41
N LEU A 243 6.36 -19.25 -15.15
CA LEU A 243 5.03 -18.66 -15.33
C LEU A 243 4.30 -18.48 -14.00
N ILE A 244 4.32 -19.50 -13.13
CA ILE A 244 3.70 -19.44 -11.81
C ILE A 244 4.29 -18.30 -10.96
N TYR A 245 5.61 -18.18 -10.88
CA TYR A 245 6.25 -17.14 -10.07
C TYR A 245 6.09 -15.73 -10.65
N THR A 246 6.17 -15.57 -11.97
CA THR A 246 5.94 -14.26 -12.62
C THR A 246 4.48 -13.81 -12.47
N LEU A 247 3.51 -14.73 -12.57
CA LEU A 247 2.12 -14.47 -12.24
C LEU A 247 1.91 -14.08 -10.77
N ALA A 248 2.59 -14.75 -9.84
CA ALA A 248 2.54 -14.40 -8.42
C ALA A 248 3.03 -12.97 -8.18
N MET A 249 4.15 -12.58 -8.79
CA MET A 249 4.70 -11.22 -8.67
C MET A 249 3.84 -10.17 -9.37
N GLN A 250 3.26 -10.50 -10.53
CA GLN A 250 2.28 -9.65 -11.19
C GLN A 250 1.04 -9.43 -10.30
N TYR A 251 0.56 -10.47 -9.63
CA TYR A 251 -0.56 -10.37 -8.70
C TYR A 251 -0.25 -9.44 -7.53
N VAL A 252 0.94 -9.58 -6.92
CA VAL A 252 1.42 -8.68 -5.86
C VAL A 252 1.42 -7.23 -6.36
N PHE A 253 1.99 -6.98 -7.54
CA PHE A 253 2.03 -5.65 -8.15
C PHE A 253 0.63 -5.09 -8.43
N PHE A 254 -0.25 -5.90 -9.02
CA PHE A 254 -1.59 -5.46 -9.41
C PHE A 254 -2.40 -5.01 -8.18
N PHE A 255 -2.46 -5.82 -7.13
CA PHE A 255 -3.29 -5.51 -5.96
C PHE A 255 -2.72 -4.41 -5.08
N ASN A 256 -1.39 -4.26 -5.01
CA ASN A 256 -0.76 -3.30 -4.11
C ASN A 256 -0.38 -1.96 -4.77
N ILE A 257 -0.30 -1.91 -6.10
CA ILE A 257 0.11 -0.71 -6.85
C ILE A 257 -0.97 -0.30 -7.85
N ALA A 258 -1.33 -1.20 -8.77
CA ALA A 258 -2.27 -0.86 -9.85
C ALA A 258 -3.69 -0.61 -9.35
N ALA A 259 -4.19 -1.42 -8.40
CA ALA A 259 -5.55 -1.29 -7.88
C ALA A 259 -5.79 0.01 -7.08
N PRO A 260 -4.89 0.44 -6.16
CA PRO A 260 -4.99 1.76 -5.52
C PRO A 260 -4.95 2.91 -6.52
N LEU A 261 -4.10 2.81 -7.55
CA LEU A 261 -3.99 3.83 -8.60
C LEU A 261 -5.26 3.91 -9.46
N ARG A 262 -5.85 2.76 -9.81
CA ARG A 262 -7.15 2.71 -10.51
C ARG A 262 -8.26 3.31 -9.67
N HIS A 263 -8.29 3.03 -8.37
CA HIS A 263 -9.27 3.62 -7.46
C HIS A 263 -9.12 5.15 -7.39
N LEU A 264 -7.88 5.65 -7.37
CA LEU A 264 -7.58 7.09 -7.45
C LEU A 264 -8.04 7.74 -8.76
N ALA A 265 -7.79 7.08 -9.89
CA ALA A 265 -8.22 7.59 -11.19
C ALA A 265 -9.75 7.68 -11.28
N LEU A 266 -10.45 6.63 -10.81
CA LEU A 266 -11.91 6.59 -10.78
C LEU A 266 -12.50 7.56 -9.76
N SER A 267 -11.88 7.75 -8.59
CA SER A 267 -12.37 8.69 -7.58
C SER A 267 -12.14 10.15 -7.99
N SER A 268 -11.04 10.46 -8.69
CA SER A 268 -10.79 11.77 -9.28
C SER A 268 -11.80 12.10 -10.38
N GLN A 269 -12.12 11.12 -11.24
CA GLN A 269 -13.20 11.22 -12.23
C GLN A 269 -14.57 11.35 -11.58
N ALA A 270 -14.82 10.64 -10.48
CA ALA A 270 -16.05 10.76 -9.72
C ALA A 270 -16.16 12.14 -9.04
N MET A 271 -15.07 12.73 -8.56
CA MET A 271 -15.07 14.08 -7.97
C MET A 271 -15.34 15.16 -9.02
N THR A 272 -14.83 14.99 -10.23
CA THR A 272 -15.15 15.86 -11.38
C THR A 272 -16.58 15.66 -11.87
N SER A 273 -17.15 14.45 -11.80
CA SER A 273 -18.57 14.20 -12.10
C SER A 273 -19.53 14.54 -10.95
N VAL A 274 -19.06 14.67 -9.71
CA VAL A 274 -19.89 15.11 -8.57
C VAL A 274 -20.22 16.61 -8.65
N VAL A 275 -19.44 17.39 -9.40
CA VAL A 275 -19.83 18.74 -9.82
C VAL A 275 -21.08 18.71 -10.72
N THR A 276 -21.38 17.57 -11.37
CA THR A 276 -22.58 17.37 -12.20
C THR A 276 -23.66 16.47 -11.59
N THR A 277 -23.38 15.74 -10.50
CA THR A 277 -24.39 14.88 -9.81
C THR A 277 -24.64 15.31 -8.36
N THR A 278 -25.33 16.42 -8.18
CA THR A 278 -25.73 16.99 -6.89
C THR A 278 -26.72 16.13 -6.09
N SER A 279 -27.42 15.15 -6.69
CA SER A 279 -28.51 14.42 -6.01
C SER A 279 -28.07 13.27 -5.08
N LYS A 280 -27.07 12.44 -5.47
CA LYS A 280 -26.58 11.30 -4.65
C LYS A 280 -25.61 11.70 -3.54
N ALA A 281 -24.92 12.83 -3.70
CA ALA A 281 -24.12 13.41 -2.63
C ALA A 281 -25.03 14.03 -1.56
N ALA A 282 -26.11 14.70 -1.96
CA ALA A 282 -27.12 15.23 -1.05
C ALA A 282 -27.81 14.15 -0.22
N SER A 283 -28.07 12.95 -0.78
CA SER A 283 -28.68 11.85 -0.03
C SER A 283 -27.75 11.31 1.07
N ARG A 284 -26.47 11.08 0.75
CA ARG A 284 -25.47 10.63 1.75
C ARG A 284 -25.13 11.70 2.79
N MET A 285 -25.19 12.97 2.41
CA MET A 285 -25.01 14.07 3.34
C MET A 285 -26.18 14.17 4.33
N LYS A 286 -27.42 13.92 3.87
CA LYS A 286 -28.59 13.83 4.75
C LYS A 286 -28.51 12.64 5.71
N GLU A 287 -28.07 11.47 5.25
CA GLU A 287 -27.86 10.29 6.10
C GLU A 287 -26.81 10.56 7.19
N LEU A 288 -25.69 11.21 6.83
CA LEU A 288 -24.67 11.61 7.79
C LEU A 288 -25.20 12.65 8.77
N GLU A 289 -25.93 13.66 8.31
CA GLU A 289 -26.53 14.69 9.18
C GLU A 289 -27.54 14.07 10.16
N GLN A 290 -28.34 13.11 9.70
CA GLN A 290 -29.27 12.35 10.53
C GLN A 290 -28.54 11.49 11.57
N TYR A 291 -27.44 10.84 11.17
CA TYR A 291 -26.60 10.07 12.08
C TYR A 291 -25.94 10.96 13.14
N LEU A 292 -25.38 12.11 12.74
CA LEU A 292 -24.74 13.07 13.64
C LEU A 292 -25.72 13.75 14.59
N ARG A 293 -26.99 13.88 14.23
CA ARG A 293 -28.05 14.36 15.14
C ARG A 293 -28.55 13.31 16.12
N SER A 294 -28.19 12.03 15.94
CA SER A 294 -28.58 10.98 16.88
C SER A 294 -27.76 11.04 18.18
N ASN A 295 -28.38 10.67 19.30
CA ASN A 295 -27.76 10.69 20.64
C ASN A 295 -26.48 9.83 20.73
N HIS A 296 -26.35 8.81 19.87
CA HIS A 296 -25.18 7.93 19.83
C HIS A 296 -24.22 8.26 18.68
N GLY A 297 -24.71 8.78 17.55
CA GLY A 297 -23.90 8.98 16.37
C GLY A 297 -22.86 10.08 16.53
N LEU A 298 -23.20 11.19 17.20
CA LEU A 298 -22.25 12.27 17.44
C LEU A 298 -21.04 11.86 18.31
N PRO A 299 -21.20 11.23 19.50
CA PRO A 299 -20.06 10.79 20.29
C PRO A 299 -19.26 9.67 19.61
N THR A 300 -19.92 8.74 18.92
CA THR A 300 -19.23 7.67 18.16
C THR A 300 -18.45 8.22 16.96
N PHE A 301 -19.01 9.20 16.24
CA PHE A 301 -18.30 9.83 15.14
C PHE A 301 -17.19 10.76 15.62
N MET A 302 -17.37 11.43 16.77
CA MET A 302 -16.34 12.27 17.37
C MET A 302 -15.14 11.46 17.84
N THR A 303 -15.36 10.28 18.44
CA THR A 303 -14.29 9.34 18.81
C THR A 303 -13.55 8.81 17.58
N PHE A 304 -14.26 8.60 16.47
CA PHE A 304 -13.65 8.31 15.17
C PHE A 304 -12.81 9.49 14.63
N CYS A 305 -13.33 10.72 14.63
CA CYS A 305 -12.62 11.91 14.15
C CYS A 305 -11.42 12.31 15.04
N GLN A 306 -11.48 12.01 16.34
CA GLN A 306 -10.36 12.15 17.28
C GLN A 306 -9.19 11.25 16.86
N ARG A 307 -9.47 10.06 16.33
CA ARG A 307 -8.46 9.11 15.84
C ARG A 307 -7.73 9.61 14.59
N ASP A 308 -8.42 10.36 13.74
CA ASP A 308 -7.89 10.87 12.47
C ASP A 308 -7.40 12.33 12.53
N PHE A 309 -7.33 12.95 13.73
CA PHE A 309 -6.95 14.35 13.95
C PHE A 309 -7.80 15.37 13.13
N ARG A 310 -9.05 15.03 12.81
CA ARG A 310 -10.01 15.90 12.08
C ARG A 310 -11.20 16.26 12.97
N THR A 311 -10.92 16.60 14.23
CA THR A 311 -11.94 16.98 15.22
C THR A 311 -12.47 18.39 15.02
N GLU A 312 -11.69 19.24 14.37
CA GLU A 312 -12.00 20.65 14.17
C GLU A 312 -13.24 20.84 13.31
N GLU A 313 -13.34 20.06 12.23
CA GLU A 313 -14.48 20.09 11.29
C GLU A 313 -15.79 19.66 11.97
N LEU A 314 -15.74 18.64 12.84
CA LEU A 314 -16.93 18.16 13.54
C LEU A 314 -17.36 19.09 14.67
N ARG A 315 -16.41 19.68 15.40
CA ARG A 315 -16.68 20.71 16.42
C ARG A 315 -17.22 22.00 15.80
N ALA A 316 -16.70 22.39 14.64
CA ALA A 316 -17.23 23.52 13.89
C ALA A 316 -18.68 23.26 13.46
N TRP A 317 -19.00 22.05 13.00
CA TRP A 317 -20.38 21.66 12.69
C TRP A 317 -21.30 21.71 13.93
N GLN A 318 -20.85 21.20 15.08
CA GLN A 318 -21.60 21.29 16.34
C GLN A 318 -21.91 22.74 16.73
N LEU A 319 -20.93 23.64 16.62
CA LEU A 319 -21.12 25.06 16.92
C LEU A 319 -22.11 25.72 15.95
N VAL A 320 -22.12 25.32 14.68
CA VAL A 320 -23.12 25.77 13.70
C VAL A 320 -24.52 25.28 14.06
N GLU A 321 -24.69 24.02 14.46
CA GLU A 321 -25.99 23.51 14.91
C GLU A 321 -26.47 24.21 16.20
N GLN A 322 -25.58 24.48 17.15
CA GLN A 322 -25.90 25.27 18.35
C GLN A 322 -26.29 26.72 18.01
N PHE A 323 -25.65 27.33 17.00
CA PHE A 323 -26.04 28.63 16.49
C PHE A 323 -27.44 28.62 15.87
N LYS A 324 -27.80 27.59 15.07
CA LYS A 324 -29.16 27.44 14.53
C LYS A 324 -30.23 27.36 15.63
N GLN A 325 -29.88 26.75 16.76
CA GLN A 325 -30.73 26.65 17.95
C GLN A 325 -30.71 27.91 18.83
N ARG A 326 -30.02 28.99 18.41
CA ARG A 326 -29.83 30.25 19.15
C ARG A 326 -29.10 30.10 20.49
N LEU A 327 -28.32 29.04 20.67
CA LEU A 327 -27.54 28.77 21.90
C LEU A 327 -26.15 29.45 21.88
N VAL A 328 -25.70 29.89 20.71
CA VAL A 328 -24.39 30.52 20.49
C VAL A 328 -24.57 31.82 19.73
N SER A 329 -23.82 32.87 20.08
CA SER A 329 -23.86 34.15 19.37
C SER A 329 -23.07 34.10 18.07
N ALA A 330 -23.51 34.88 17.07
CA ALA A 330 -22.84 34.95 15.76
C ALA A 330 -21.36 35.34 15.88
N ARG A 331 -21.04 36.24 16.82
CA ARG A 331 -19.66 36.67 17.10
C ARG A 331 -18.79 35.52 17.61
N LYS A 332 -19.31 34.69 18.52
CA LYS A 332 -18.60 33.52 19.06
C LYS A 332 -18.41 32.42 18.01
N LEU A 333 -19.38 32.20 17.12
CA LEU A 333 -19.23 31.29 15.99
C LEU A 333 -18.12 31.74 15.05
N LEU A 334 -18.09 33.04 14.72
CA LEU A 334 -17.14 33.62 13.79
C LEU A 334 -15.70 33.53 14.32
N THR A 335 -15.48 33.93 15.57
CA THR A 335 -14.15 33.93 16.21
C THR A 335 -13.61 32.55 16.54
N THR A 336 -14.46 31.52 16.59
CA THR A 336 -14.02 30.17 16.96
C THR A 336 -13.84 29.26 15.73
N CYS A 337 -14.55 29.52 14.63
CA CYS A 337 -14.59 28.64 13.46
C CYS A 337 -14.18 29.29 12.12
N LEU A 338 -14.34 30.62 11.98
CA LEU A 338 -14.35 31.28 10.65
C LEU A 338 -13.24 32.31 10.42
N VAL A 339 -12.64 32.87 11.48
CA VAL A 339 -11.51 33.82 11.36
C VAL A 339 -10.21 33.05 11.02
N PRO A 340 -9.28 33.63 10.24
CA PRO A 340 -7.96 33.04 10.02
C PRO A 340 -7.25 32.75 11.36
N GLN A 341 -6.63 31.57 11.50
CA GLN A 341 -5.91 31.10 12.70
C GLN A 341 -6.79 30.78 13.93
N CYS A 342 -8.09 30.52 13.75
CA CYS A 342 -8.96 30.04 14.83
C CYS A 342 -8.58 28.65 15.35
N ALA A 343 -8.98 28.36 16.60
CA ALA A 343 -8.79 27.06 17.23
C ALA A 343 -9.48 25.88 16.51
N LEU A 344 -10.43 26.15 15.61
CA LEU A 344 -11.13 25.15 14.78
C LEU A 344 -11.04 25.50 13.28
N ALA A 345 -9.92 26.06 12.83
CA ALA A 345 -9.76 26.53 11.46
C ALA A 345 -9.80 25.37 10.45
N CYS A 346 -10.88 25.31 9.67
CA CYS A 346 -11.07 24.31 8.63
C CYS A 346 -10.63 24.85 7.25
N PRO A 347 -10.28 24.00 6.27
CA PRO A 347 -9.98 24.46 4.90
C PRO A 347 -11.12 25.30 4.28
N THR A 348 -12.36 24.98 4.66
CA THR A 348 -13.57 25.71 4.25
C THR A 348 -13.67 27.10 4.88
N SER A 349 -13.16 27.30 6.12
CA SER A 349 -13.18 28.62 6.76
C SER A 349 -12.16 29.57 6.14
N VAL A 350 -11.03 29.07 5.66
CA VAL A 350 -10.07 29.88 4.90
C VAL A 350 -10.69 30.42 3.60
N LYS A 351 -11.49 29.59 2.92
CA LYS A 351 -12.15 29.96 1.65
C LYS A 351 -13.36 30.90 1.83
N TRP A 352 -14.20 30.64 2.84
CA TRP A 352 -15.50 31.32 2.99
C TRP A 352 -15.56 32.28 4.19
N GLY A 353 -14.62 32.20 5.13
CA GLY A 353 -14.57 33.03 6.33
C GLY A 353 -14.63 34.53 6.05
N PRO A 354 -13.82 35.08 5.11
CA PRO A 354 -13.85 36.50 4.78
C PRO A 354 -15.24 36.98 4.31
N THR A 355 -15.96 36.14 3.58
CA THR A 355 -17.32 36.45 3.09
C THR A 355 -18.34 36.50 4.24
N TYR A 356 -18.21 35.63 5.25
CA TYR A 356 -19.13 35.65 6.40
C TYR A 356 -18.79 36.75 7.40
N VAL A 357 -17.52 37.13 7.54
CA VAL A 357 -17.07 38.27 8.36
C VAL A 357 -17.68 39.58 7.83
N THR A 358 -17.51 39.84 6.53
CA THR A 358 -18.07 41.03 5.86
C THR A 358 -19.60 41.07 5.94
N ARG A 359 -20.26 39.92 5.83
CA ARG A 359 -21.72 39.83 5.97
C ARG A 359 -22.19 40.14 7.39
N LEU A 360 -21.48 39.65 8.42
CA LEU A 360 -21.82 39.94 9.82
C LEU A 360 -21.62 41.44 10.14
N GLU A 361 -20.54 42.04 9.66
CA GLU A 361 -20.30 43.49 9.79
C GLU A 361 -21.40 44.31 9.12
N SER A 362 -21.88 43.88 7.94
CA SER A 362 -22.99 44.55 7.26
C SER A 362 -24.33 44.41 8.00
N TRP A 363 -24.54 43.31 8.72
CA TRP A 363 -25.75 43.09 9.52
C TRP A 363 -25.72 43.93 10.80
N LEU A 364 -24.58 43.95 11.49
CA LEU A 364 -24.39 44.76 12.70
C LEU A 364 -24.57 46.26 12.42
N ARG A 365 -24.11 46.75 11.26
CA ARG A 365 -24.35 48.14 10.84
C ARG A 365 -25.82 48.44 10.54
N ARG A 366 -26.56 47.50 9.95
CA ARG A 366 -28.00 47.69 9.67
C ARG A 366 -28.86 47.73 10.92
N ASP A 367 -28.48 47.01 11.98
CA ASP A 367 -29.19 47.06 13.26
C ASP A 367 -28.92 48.38 14.02
N GLU A 368 -27.77 49.03 13.79
CA GLU A 368 -27.49 50.38 14.32
C GLU A 368 -28.33 51.47 13.61
N ASP A 369 -28.59 51.32 12.31
CA ASP A 369 -29.38 52.28 11.52
C ASP A 369 -30.91 52.23 11.80
N ILE A 370 -31.40 51.25 12.56
CA ILE A 370 -32.84 51.10 12.91
C ILE A 370 -33.17 51.72 14.29
N VAL A 371 -32.16 52.17 15.04
CA VAL A 371 -32.32 52.83 16.36
C VAL A 371 -31.89 54.31 16.31
N GLY A 372 -31.97 54.94 15.13
CA GLY A 372 -31.82 56.38 14.94
C GLY A 372 -33.14 57.12 14.99
#